data_AF-A0AAV4IVE3-F1
#
_entry.id   AF-A0AAV4IVE3-F1
#
_cell.length_a   1.000
_cell.length_b   1.000
_cell.length_c   1.000
_cell.angle_alpha   90.00
_cell.angle_beta   90.00
_cell.angle_gamma   90.00
#
_symmetry.space_group_name_H-M   'P 1'
#
loop_
_entity.id
_entity.type
_entity.pdbx_description
1 polymer ?
#
loop_
_entity_poly.entity_id
_entity_poly.type
_entity_poly.pdbx_seq_one_letter_code
_entity_poly.pdbx_strand_id
1 'polypeptide(L)'
;MINNQLYWWLESNKILNPNQAEFRTGQQTEDQLFRLSQKVIDGYQKKKNTTAVFGDLQQAYDRVWRKGLLWKMREVGTHSRLYQ
;
A
#
# COMPACT_ATOMS: atom_id res chain seq x y z
N MET A 1 5.61 6.08 -19.89
CA MET A 1 6.55 5.33 -19.04
C MET A 1 5.76 4.30 -18.25
N ILE A 2 6.13 3.02 -18.33
CA ILE A 2 5.35 1.84 -17.87
C ILE A 2 4.79 1.99 -16.44
N ASN A 3 5.56 2.63 -15.55
CA ASN A 3 5.17 2.87 -14.16
C ASN A 3 3.83 3.64 -14.04
N ASN A 4 3.64 4.70 -14.81
CA ASN A 4 2.42 5.52 -14.72
C ASN A 4 1.18 4.76 -15.22
N GLN A 5 1.33 3.93 -16.25
CA GLN A 5 0.26 3.09 -16.76
C GLN A 5 -0.12 2.01 -15.74
N LEU A 6 0.89 1.38 -15.11
CA LEU A 6 0.68 0.41 -14.05
C LEU A 6 -0.03 1.05 -12.85
N TYR A 7 0.43 2.20 -12.37
CA TYR A 7 -0.22 2.92 -11.27
C TYR A 7 -1.65 3.30 -11.61
N TRP A 8 -1.89 3.89 -12.79
CA TRP A 8 -3.23 4.23 -13.24
C TRP A 8 -4.17 3.03 -13.23
N TRP A 9 -3.69 1.88 -13.74
CA TRP A 9 -4.48 0.66 -13.78
C TRP A 9 -4.75 0.11 -12.37
N LEU A 10 -3.74 0.10 -11.49
CA LEU A 10 -3.87 -0.39 -10.10
C LEU A 10 -4.86 0.45 -9.28
N GLU A 11 -4.83 1.77 -9.42
CA GLU A 11 -5.73 2.70 -8.73
C GLU A 11 -7.15 2.62 -9.32
N SER A 12 -7.28 2.60 -10.65
CA SER A 12 -8.60 2.51 -11.32
C SER A 12 -9.35 1.22 -10.96
N ASN A 13 -8.62 0.12 -10.75
CA ASN A 13 -9.19 -1.16 -10.34
C ASN A 13 -9.20 -1.38 -8.82
N LYS A 14 -8.80 -0.38 -8.02
CA LYS A 14 -8.79 -0.44 -6.54
C LYS A 14 -8.04 -1.66 -5.98
N ILE A 15 -7.02 -2.13 -6.67
CA ILE A 15 -6.19 -3.29 -6.25
C ILE A 15 -5.36 -2.94 -5.02
N LEU A 16 -4.99 -1.67 -4.97
CA LEU A 16 -4.05 -1.08 -4.05
C LEU A 16 -4.80 -0.65 -2.79
N ASN A 17 -4.40 -1.14 -1.61
CA ASN A 17 -5.11 -0.88 -0.34
C ASN A 17 -5.22 0.63 -0.06
N PRO A 18 -6.41 1.19 0.26
CA PRO A 18 -6.57 2.62 0.52
C PRO A 18 -5.76 3.14 1.71
N ASN A 19 -5.28 2.26 2.59
CA ASN A 19 -4.43 2.63 3.72
C ASN A 19 -2.93 2.68 3.37
N GLN A 20 -2.51 2.21 2.20
CA GLN A 20 -1.12 2.25 1.79
C GLN A 20 -0.80 3.64 1.21
N ALA A 21 0.08 4.36 1.89
CA ALA A 21 0.49 5.72 1.51
C ALA A 21 1.75 5.75 0.65
N GLU A 22 2.65 4.80 0.89
CA GLU A 22 3.97 4.81 0.26
C GLU A 22 3.88 4.72 -1.27
N PHE A 23 4.72 5.51 -1.93
CA PHE A 23 4.88 5.56 -3.39
C PHE A 23 3.61 5.94 -4.16
N ARG A 24 2.62 6.55 -3.50
CA ARG A 24 1.40 7.05 -4.14
C ARG A 24 1.37 8.57 -4.19
N THR A 25 0.94 9.09 -5.33
CA THR A 25 0.76 10.53 -5.50
C THR A 25 -0.33 11.05 -4.57
N GLY A 26 -0.05 12.15 -3.88
CA GLY A 26 -1.02 12.80 -2.99
C GLY A 26 -1.21 12.13 -1.62
N GLN A 27 -0.35 11.17 -1.27
CA GLN A 27 -0.29 10.57 0.07
C GLN A 27 1.03 10.93 0.74
N GLN A 28 0.98 11.45 1.96
CA GLN A 28 2.17 11.82 2.71
C GLN A 28 2.27 11.03 4.02
N THR A 29 3.48 10.96 4.58
CA THR A 29 3.72 10.33 5.88
C THR A 29 2.95 11.03 7.00
N GLU A 30 2.79 12.36 6.89
CA GLU A 30 2.01 13.17 7.83
C GLU A 30 0.54 12.72 7.90
N ASP A 31 -0.07 12.36 6.76
CA ASP A 31 -1.44 11.85 6.73
C ASP A 31 -1.56 10.54 7.51
N GLN A 32 -0.57 9.64 7.41
CA GLN A 32 -0.60 8.37 8.14
C GLN A 32 -0.37 8.59 9.64
N LEU A 33 0.51 9.51 10.01
CA LEU A 33 0.72 9.89 11.41
C LEU A 33 -0.54 10.52 12.01
N PHE A 34 -1.22 11.38 11.25
CA PHE A 34 -2.48 11.98 11.66
C PHE A 34 -3.55 10.90 11.89
N ARG A 35 -3.70 9.96 10.95
CA ARG A 35 -4.65 8.83 11.08
C ARG A 35 -4.36 7.93 12.27
N LEU A 36 -3.08 7.66 12.56
CA LEU A 36 -2.68 6.91 13.74
C LEU A 36 -3.03 7.67 15.03
N SER A 37 -2.68 8.95 15.09
CA SER A 37 -2.98 9.83 16.22
C SER A 37 -4.48 9.91 16.49
N GLN A 38 -5.30 10.05 15.44
CA GLN A 38 -6.75 10.06 15.57
C GLN A 38 -7.28 8.74 16.15
N LYS A 39 -6.78 7.58 15.70
CA LYS A 39 -7.17 6.28 16.27
C LYS A 39 -6.82 6.15 17.74
N VAL A 40 -5.68 6.70 18.16
CA VAL A 40 -5.28 6.73 19.58
C VAL A 40 -6.25 7.59 20.39
N ILE A 41 -6.55 8.80 19.92
CA ILE A 41 -7.47 9.73 20.58
C ILE A 41 -8.89 9.14 20.67
N ASP A 42 -9.40 8.56 19.59
CA ASP A 42 -10.72 7.94 19.55
C ASP A 42 -10.84 6.76 20.54
N GLY A 43 -9.79 5.93 20.62
CA GLY A 43 -9.71 4.84 21.59
C GLY A 43 -9.76 5.36 23.02
N TYR A 44 -8.94 6.37 23.31
CA TYR A 44 -8.90 7.02 24.62
C TYR A 44 -10.25 7.61 25.02
N GLN A 45 -10.90 8.38 24.14
CA GLN A 45 -12.23 8.95 24.38
C GLN A 45 -13.30 7.89 24.65
N LYS A 46 -13.19 6.74 24.00
CA LYS A 46 -14.09 5.58 24.20
C LYS A 46 -13.72 4.71 25.40
N LYS A 47 -12.74 5.13 26.22
CA LYS A 47 -12.20 4.38 27.36
C LYS A 47 -11.71 2.97 26.95
N LYS A 48 -11.11 2.87 25.76
CA LYS A 48 -10.51 1.64 25.22
C LYS A 48 -9.00 1.79 25.13
N ASN A 49 -8.31 0.66 25.23
CA ASN A 49 -6.87 0.60 24.96
C ASN A 49 -6.61 0.52 23.45
N THR A 50 -5.65 1.30 22.97
CA THR A 50 -5.16 1.25 21.59
C THR A 50 -3.79 0.61 21.58
N THR A 51 -3.64 -0.51 20.87
CA THR A 51 -2.36 -1.20 20.69
C THR A 51 -1.93 -1.10 19.24
N ALA A 52 -0.66 -0.75 19.00
CA ALA A 52 -0.06 -0.69 17.68
C ALA A 52 1.06 -1.73 17.56
N VAL A 53 1.17 -2.36 16.39
CA VAL A 53 2.24 -3.30 16.05
C VAL A 53 3.00 -2.72 14.86
N PHE A 54 4.29 -2.52 15.03
CA PHE A 54 5.19 -2.02 13.99
C PHE A 54 6.06 -3.16 13.50
N GLY A 55 6.04 -3.42 12.19
CA GLY A 55 6.88 -4.42 11.55
C GLY A 55 7.66 -3.79 10.41
N ASP A 56 8.94 -4.13 10.32
CA ASP A 56 9.83 -3.68 9.25
C ASP A 56 10.37 -4.89 8.49
N LEU A 57 10.51 -4.75 7.17
CA LEU A 57 11.03 -5.80 6.30
C LEU A 57 12.46 -5.45 5.85
N GLN A 58 13.43 -6.19 6.38
CA GLN A 58 14.82 -6.04 5.96
C GLN A 58 14.99 -6.35 4.47
N GLN A 59 15.57 -5.42 3.71
CA GLN A 59 15.92 -5.59 2.29
C GLN A 59 14.70 -6.03 1.43
N ALA A 60 13.55 -5.40 1.62
CA ALA A 60 12.29 -5.79 0.96
C ALA A 60 12.40 -5.89 -0.58
N TYR A 61 13.20 -5.03 -1.22
CA TYR A 61 13.41 -5.08 -2.67
C TYR A 61 14.24 -6.30 -3.10
N ASP A 62 15.33 -6.59 -2.40
CA ASP A 62 16.24 -7.69 -2.74
C ASP A 62 15.63 -9.06 -2.43
N ARG A 63 14.81 -9.12 -1.36
CA ARG A 63 14.20 -10.36 -0.87
C ARG A 63 12.83 -10.66 -1.47
N VAL A 64 12.33 -9.81 -2.37
CA VAL A 64 11.02 -10.04 -2.99
C VAL A 64 11.03 -11.34 -3.82
N TRP A 65 10.01 -12.18 -3.63
CA TRP A 65 9.86 -13.38 -4.45
C TRP A 65 9.37 -13.01 -5.86
N ARG A 66 10.31 -12.71 -6.77
CA ARG A 66 10.03 -12.18 -8.11
C ARG A 66 9.05 -13.03 -8.92
N LYS A 67 9.17 -14.36 -8.87
CA LYS A 67 8.25 -15.28 -9.56
C LYS A 67 6.82 -15.16 -9.01
N GLY A 68 6.68 -15.12 -7.69
CA GLY A 68 5.38 -14.93 -7.03
C GLY A 68 4.78 -13.55 -7.31
N LEU A 69 5.62 -12.51 -7.36
CA LEU A 69 5.18 -11.16 -7.73
C LEU A 69 4.61 -11.12 -9.16
N LEU A 70 5.33 -11.70 -10.13
CA LEU A 70 4.87 -11.76 -11.53
C LEU A 70 3.59 -12.60 -11.68
N TRP A 71 3.47 -13.70 -10.94
CA TRP A 71 2.24 -14.48 -10.89
C TRP A 71 1.07 -13.64 -10.34
N LYS A 72 1.26 -12.94 -9.22
CA LYS A 72 0.25 -12.05 -8.64
C LYS A 72 -0.16 -10.93 -9.61
N MET A 73 0.79 -10.36 -10.34
CA MET A 73 0.52 -9.36 -11.38
C MET A 73 -0.36 -9.92 -12.51
N ARG A 74 -0.14 -11.18 -12.91
CA ARG A 74 -0.99 -11.85 -13.90
C ARG A 74 -2.40 -12.09 -13.38
N GLU A 75 -2.54 -12.61 -12.16
CA GLU A 75 -3.85 -12.86 -11.52
C GLU A 75 -4.68 -11.58 -11.39
N VAL A 76 -4.01 -10.47 -11.08
CA VAL A 76 -4.63 -9.17 -10.98
C VAL A 76 -5.02 -8.63 -12.36
N GLY A 77 -4.40 -9.07 -13.45
CA GLY A 77 -4.76 -8.68 -14.82
C GLY A 77 -3.92 -7.53 -15.39
N THR A 78 -2.76 -7.22 -14.81
CA THR A 78 -1.88 -6.14 -15.31
C THR A 78 -1.14 -6.51 -16.61
N HIS A 79 -1.09 -7.79 -16.98
CA HIS A 79 -0.23 -8.31 -18.05
C HIS A 79 -0.69 -7.93 -19.47
N SER A 80 -2.00 -7.73 -19.70
CA SER A 80 -2.54 -7.62 -21.07
C SER A 80 -2.26 -6.27 -21.75
N ARG A 81 -1.91 -5.22 -21.00
CA ARG A 81 -1.71 -3.85 -21.54
C ARG A 81 -0.32 -3.24 -21.31
N LEU A 82 0.54 -3.86 -20.49
CA LEU A 82 1.86 -3.31 -20.16
C LEU A 82 2.99 -3.79 -21.10
N TYR A 83 2.73 -4.81 -21.94
CA TYR A 83 3.69 -5.40 -22.88
C TYR A 83 3.29 -5.21 -24.36
N GLN A 84 2.36 -4.30 -24.66
CA GLN A 84 2.07 -3.88 -26.04
C GLN A 84 2.93 -2.69 -26.44
#